data_AF-X0C803-F1
#
_entry.id   AF-X0C803-F1
#
_cell.length_a   1.000
_cell.length_b   1.000
_cell.length_c   1.000
_cell.angle_alpha   90.00
_cell.angle_beta   90.00
_cell.angle_gamma   90.00
#
_symmetry.space_group_name_H-M   'P 1'
#
loop_
_entity.id
_entity.type
_entity.pdbx_description
1 polymer ?
#
loop_
_entity_poly.entity_id
_entity_poly.type
_entity_poly.pdbx_seq_one_letter_code
_entity_poly.pdbx_strand_id
1 'polypeptide(L)'
;MDVANTCYEQCRKLHLDDLIRKRVSATAGSQEAREAQALSWIGWGFYVHENHVVGPMNRRKTLRKPDIPKLWQGVAQSLPEEESNDYWWFAYPVSLTPQMSFRKKIFEAECDLIEIFEDIMDFLVPRHSDADPFKAPDQVLKLYRRLIALKYSLPEFLQAESSTLPAALQFYVNFDLILMSVLRPFYDVAKDQFGGLDPKATSQFYASHIMSTIWTFRALYTVRHEFLHTLPCSVCAFRVVDDRNSGPMQVETFMKACQLLNEMMERFRLPVDVLAFLKTALKNRRIIQPSSTVGILEAEIEAPGLTMMQYTVAAAAKEQKAHSRSRDPKQVRILTVSDMIVSKEIEITLD
;
A
#
# COMPACT_ATOMS: atom_id res chain seq x y z
N MET A 1 2.40 17.64 10.27
CA MET A 1 1.06 17.22 10.70
C MET A 1 0.69 16.03 9.83
N ASP A 2 0.61 14.83 10.42
CA ASP A 2 0.39 13.57 9.69
C ASP A 2 -1.12 13.38 9.46
N VAL A 3 -1.55 13.39 8.19
CA VAL A 3 -2.98 13.29 7.80
C VAL A 3 -3.57 11.96 8.29
N ALA A 4 -2.77 10.90 8.38
CA ALA A 4 -3.20 9.62 8.93
C ALA A 4 -3.56 9.76 10.42
N ASN A 5 -2.77 10.52 11.20
CA ASN A 5 -3.05 10.76 12.62
C ASN A 5 -4.31 11.61 12.84
N THR A 6 -4.60 12.57 11.95
CA THR A 6 -5.83 13.37 12.07
C THR A 6 -7.08 12.54 11.76
N CYS A 7 -7.09 11.74 10.69
CA CYS A 7 -8.21 10.83 10.40
C CYS A 7 -8.37 9.77 11.52
N TYR A 8 -7.26 9.31 12.08
CA TYR A 8 -7.24 8.39 13.22
C TYR A 8 -7.88 8.98 14.47
N GLU A 9 -7.49 10.20 14.87
CA GLU A 9 -8.10 10.86 16.02
C GLU A 9 -9.61 11.06 15.83
N GLN A 10 -10.04 11.40 14.62
CA GLN A 10 -11.47 11.53 14.33
C GLN A 10 -12.19 10.18 14.41
N CYS A 11 -11.61 9.09 13.86
CA CYS A 11 -12.19 7.76 13.97
C CYS A 11 -12.31 7.30 15.44
N ARG A 12 -11.29 7.57 16.27
CA ARG A 12 -11.32 7.24 17.71
C ARG A 12 -12.36 8.05 18.47
N LYS A 13 -12.54 9.34 18.14
CA LYS A 13 -13.57 10.22 18.73
C LYS A 13 -15.00 9.76 18.42
N LEU A 14 -15.21 9.00 17.35
CA LEU A 14 -16.55 8.52 16.98
C LEU A 14 -17.05 7.38 17.90
N HIS A 15 -16.18 6.76 18.73
CA HIS A 15 -16.56 5.67 19.65
C HIS A 15 -17.46 4.61 18.98
N LEU A 16 -17.09 4.19 17.77
CA LEU A 16 -17.93 3.36 16.91
C LEU A 16 -18.35 2.05 17.59
N ASP A 17 -17.48 1.44 18.37
CA ASP A 17 -17.76 0.19 19.11
C ASP A 17 -18.92 0.36 20.11
N ASP A 18 -18.96 1.49 20.83
CA ASP A 18 -20.02 1.79 21.80
C ASP A 18 -21.33 2.11 21.07
N LEU A 19 -21.24 2.83 19.95
CA LEU A 19 -22.39 3.16 19.10
C LEU A 19 -23.01 1.91 18.47
N ILE A 20 -22.21 0.93 18.08
CA ILE A 20 -22.70 -0.33 17.51
C ILE A 20 -23.28 -1.21 18.62
N ARG A 21 -22.60 -1.36 19.76
CA ARG A 21 -23.12 -2.15 20.89
C ARG A 21 -24.49 -1.67 21.38
N LYS A 22 -24.72 -0.35 21.39
CA LYS A 22 -26.04 0.22 21.75
C LYS A 22 -27.15 -0.14 20.76
N ARG A 23 -26.80 -0.39 19.49
CA ARG A 23 -27.75 -0.64 18.39
C ARG A 23 -27.90 -2.12 18.05
N VAL A 24 -26.95 -2.96 18.44
CA VAL A 24 -27.03 -4.42 18.34
C VAL A 24 -27.74 -4.94 19.60
N SER A 25 -29.06 -4.80 19.64
CA SER A 25 -29.92 -5.45 20.64
C SER A 25 -30.79 -6.51 19.99
N ALA A 26 -31.14 -7.58 20.73
CA ALA A 26 -32.11 -8.56 20.27
C ALA A 26 -33.51 -7.95 20.02
N THR A 27 -33.77 -6.76 20.57
CA THR A 27 -35.02 -5.99 20.40
C THR A 27 -34.88 -4.85 19.39
N ALA A 28 -33.75 -4.73 18.69
CA ALA A 28 -33.47 -3.59 17.82
C ALA A 28 -34.40 -3.56 16.60
N GLY A 29 -34.91 -2.38 16.28
CA GLY A 29 -35.72 -2.18 15.08
C GLY A 29 -34.90 -2.35 13.78
N SER A 30 -35.58 -2.48 12.64
CA SER A 30 -34.91 -2.60 11.32
C SER A 30 -34.00 -1.42 10.99
N GLN A 31 -34.32 -0.23 11.48
CA GLN A 31 -33.51 0.97 11.30
C GLN A 31 -32.20 0.92 12.11
N GLU A 32 -32.29 0.52 13.38
CA GLU A 32 -31.12 0.42 14.27
C GLU A 32 -30.13 -0.65 13.80
N ALA A 33 -30.65 -1.75 13.25
CA ALA A 33 -29.84 -2.80 12.66
C ALA A 33 -29.11 -2.34 11.38
N ARG A 34 -29.78 -1.56 10.50
CA ARG A 34 -29.12 -0.93 9.34
C ARG A 34 -28.06 0.08 9.75
N GLU A 35 -28.33 0.88 10.78
CA GLU A 35 -27.35 1.82 11.33
C GLU A 35 -26.13 1.08 11.90
N ALA A 36 -26.34 -0.01 12.64
CA ALA A 36 -25.25 -0.84 13.14
C ALA A 36 -24.41 -1.44 12.00
N GLN A 37 -25.05 -1.89 10.93
CA GLN A 37 -24.36 -2.39 9.73
C GLN A 37 -23.54 -1.29 9.05
N ALA A 38 -24.09 -0.08 8.89
CA ALA A 38 -23.38 1.05 8.30
C ALA A 38 -22.17 1.47 9.15
N LEU A 39 -22.32 1.51 10.48
CA LEU A 39 -21.22 1.79 11.39
C LEU A 39 -20.13 0.71 11.34
N SER A 40 -20.51 -0.56 11.20
CA SER A 40 -19.57 -1.67 11.00
C SER A 40 -18.78 -1.48 9.70
N TRP A 41 -19.44 -1.16 8.57
CA TRP A 41 -18.78 -0.82 7.31
C TRP A 41 -17.78 0.32 7.46
N ILE A 42 -18.15 1.39 8.18
CA ILE A 42 -17.29 2.54 8.42
C ILE A 42 -16.06 2.16 9.25
N GLY A 43 -16.24 1.43 10.35
CA GLY A 43 -15.14 1.04 11.23
C GLY A 43 -14.10 0.17 10.53
N TRP A 44 -14.56 -0.84 9.79
CA TRP A 44 -13.69 -1.67 8.98
C TRP A 44 -13.12 -0.94 7.76
N GLY A 45 -13.88 0.00 7.19
CA GLY A 45 -13.44 0.83 6.07
C GLY A 45 -12.24 1.71 6.44
N PHE A 46 -12.28 2.36 7.60
CA PHE A 46 -11.12 3.10 8.12
C PHE A 46 -9.92 2.18 8.36
N TYR A 47 -10.16 1.00 8.94
CA TYR A 47 -9.12 0.01 9.17
C TYR A 47 -8.45 -0.43 7.87
N VAL A 48 -9.20 -0.71 6.80
CA VAL A 48 -8.62 -1.06 5.49
C VAL A 48 -7.92 0.16 4.86
N HIS A 49 -8.55 1.34 4.91
CA HIS A 49 -8.08 2.52 4.20
C HIS A 49 -6.71 3.02 4.67
N GLU A 50 -6.42 2.96 5.98
CA GLU A 50 -5.10 3.33 6.51
C GLU A 50 -3.97 2.57 5.80
N ASN A 51 -4.22 1.31 5.42
CA ASN A 51 -3.22 0.48 4.77
C ASN A 51 -2.79 1.01 3.38
N HIS A 52 -3.65 1.71 2.64
CA HIS A 52 -3.25 2.29 1.36
C HIS A 52 -2.16 3.36 1.51
N VAL A 53 -2.02 3.94 2.71
CA VAL A 53 -0.99 4.93 3.02
C VAL A 53 0.20 4.28 3.72
N VAL A 54 -0.02 3.48 4.77
CA VAL A 54 1.07 2.92 5.58
C VAL A 54 1.72 1.68 4.96
N GLY A 55 0.97 0.91 4.17
CA GLY A 55 1.44 -0.30 3.50
C GLY A 55 2.62 -0.03 2.56
N PRO A 56 2.52 0.90 1.60
CA PRO A 56 3.65 1.29 0.75
C PRO A 56 4.91 1.69 1.54
N MET A 57 4.71 2.34 2.69
CA MET A 57 5.78 2.81 3.58
C MET A 57 6.37 1.70 4.46
N ASN A 58 5.81 0.48 4.42
CA ASN A 58 6.16 -0.63 5.31
C ASN A 58 6.13 -0.21 6.78
N ARG A 59 5.10 0.57 7.14
CA ARG A 59 4.88 1.06 8.50
C ARG A 59 3.75 0.30 9.15
N ARG A 60 3.87 0.14 10.47
CA ARG A 60 2.81 -0.43 11.29
C ARG A 60 1.61 0.52 11.28
N LYS A 61 0.42 -0.07 11.21
CA LYS A 61 -0.85 0.64 11.36
C LYS A 61 -1.03 1.19 12.77
N THR A 62 -1.72 2.31 12.84
CA THR A 62 -2.18 2.93 14.08
C THR A 62 -3.54 2.38 14.48
N LEU A 63 -4.42 2.10 13.50
CA LEU A 63 -5.68 1.40 13.72
C LEU A 63 -5.41 -0.10 13.86
N ARG A 64 -5.77 -0.61 15.04
CA ARG A 64 -5.88 -2.04 15.29
C ARG A 64 -7.17 -2.58 14.69
N LYS A 65 -7.20 -3.89 14.50
CA LYS A 65 -8.41 -4.62 14.08
C LYS A 65 -9.61 -4.16 14.93
N PRO A 66 -10.72 -3.71 14.30
CA PRO A 66 -11.91 -3.30 15.04
C PRO A 66 -12.45 -4.46 15.87
N ASP A 67 -12.83 -4.21 17.13
CA ASP A 67 -13.55 -5.16 17.98
C ASP A 67 -15.06 -5.14 17.68
N ILE A 68 -15.38 -5.11 16.39
CA ILE A 68 -16.73 -5.04 15.85
C ILE A 68 -16.88 -6.20 14.87
N PRO A 69 -17.94 -7.02 14.98
CA PRO A 69 -18.20 -8.05 13.98
C PRO A 69 -18.46 -7.43 12.59
N LYS A 70 -18.14 -8.17 11.52
CA LYS A 70 -18.44 -7.81 10.13
C LYS A 70 -19.96 -7.98 9.87
N LEU A 71 -20.77 -7.05 10.36
CA LEU A 71 -22.24 -7.19 10.44
C LEU A 71 -22.91 -7.32 9.06
N TRP A 72 -22.25 -6.89 7.99
CA TRP A 72 -22.73 -7.08 6.61
C TRP A 72 -22.69 -8.52 6.11
N GLN A 73 -22.08 -9.43 6.86
CA GLN A 73 -22.11 -10.87 6.59
C GLN A 73 -23.41 -11.54 7.06
N GLY A 74 -24.20 -10.87 7.92
CA GLY A 74 -25.46 -11.40 8.44
C GLY A 74 -26.53 -11.50 7.35
N VAL A 75 -27.16 -12.68 7.24
CA VAL A 75 -28.20 -13.04 6.25
C VAL A 75 -29.54 -12.33 6.51
N ALA A 76 -29.75 -11.80 7.71
CA ALA A 76 -31.10 -11.54 8.21
C ALA A 76 -31.84 -10.31 7.64
N GLN A 77 -31.21 -9.42 6.85
CA GLN A 77 -31.83 -8.11 6.55
C GLN A 77 -31.53 -7.48 5.18
N SER A 78 -31.03 -8.23 4.19
CA SER A 78 -30.84 -7.67 2.85
C SER A 78 -32.11 -7.80 1.99
N LEU A 79 -32.52 -6.69 1.36
CA LEU A 79 -33.26 -6.74 0.10
C LEU A 79 -32.59 -7.74 -0.87
N PRO A 80 -33.29 -8.29 -1.89
CA PRO A 80 -32.65 -9.05 -2.95
C PRO A 80 -31.37 -8.33 -3.41
N GLU A 81 -30.22 -9.01 -3.46
CA GLU A 81 -28.92 -8.35 -3.73
C GLU A 81 -28.97 -7.49 -5.00
N GLU A 82 -29.75 -7.91 -5.99
CA GLU A 82 -29.97 -7.21 -7.27
C GLU A 82 -30.69 -5.85 -7.16
N GLU A 83 -31.44 -5.61 -6.08
CA GLU A 83 -32.13 -4.34 -5.80
C GLU A 83 -31.26 -3.34 -5.03
N SER A 84 -30.05 -3.74 -4.62
CA SER A 84 -29.11 -2.84 -3.95
C SER A 84 -28.43 -1.91 -4.97
N ASN A 85 -28.42 -0.61 -4.69
CA ASN A 85 -27.68 0.38 -5.50
C ASN A 85 -26.19 0.05 -5.67
N ASP A 86 -25.60 -0.70 -4.73
CA ASP A 86 -24.19 -1.09 -4.77
C ASP A 86 -23.94 -2.38 -5.56
N TYR A 87 -24.97 -3.06 -6.08
CA TYR A 87 -24.81 -4.33 -6.78
C TYR A 87 -24.21 -4.17 -8.17
N TRP A 88 -24.61 -3.12 -8.88
CA TRP A 88 -24.15 -2.82 -10.23
C TRP A 88 -23.06 -1.76 -10.21
N TRP A 89 -22.02 -2.00 -10.99
CA TRP A 89 -21.01 -1.02 -11.33
C TRP A 89 -21.12 -0.64 -12.81
N PHE A 90 -20.91 0.64 -13.10
CA PHE A 90 -20.99 1.20 -14.43
C PHE A 90 -19.72 1.99 -14.75
N ALA A 91 -19.11 1.72 -15.91
CA ALA A 91 -17.96 2.49 -16.36
C ALA A 91 -18.43 3.84 -16.91
N TYR A 92 -18.06 4.94 -16.25
CA TYR A 92 -18.23 6.26 -16.83
C TYR A 92 -17.04 6.61 -17.75
N PRO A 93 -17.23 7.23 -18.92
CA PRO A 93 -18.50 7.57 -19.59
C PRO A 93 -19.01 6.51 -20.60
N VAL A 94 -18.37 5.33 -20.73
CA VAL A 94 -18.44 4.52 -21.97
C VAL A 94 -19.21 3.18 -21.89
N SER A 95 -19.69 2.68 -20.73
CA SER A 95 -20.42 1.39 -20.75
C SER A 95 -21.94 1.52 -20.74
N LEU A 96 -22.60 0.90 -21.73
CA LEU A 96 -24.04 0.60 -21.72
C LEU A 96 -24.36 -0.70 -20.96
N THR A 97 -23.37 -1.55 -20.69
CA THR A 97 -23.57 -2.85 -20.04
C THR A 97 -23.16 -2.77 -18.56
N PRO A 98 -24.09 -2.89 -17.61
CA PRO A 98 -23.76 -3.02 -16.20
C PRO A 98 -22.92 -4.28 -15.96
N GLN A 99 -21.94 -4.19 -15.07
CA GLN A 99 -21.27 -5.36 -14.52
C GLN A 99 -21.48 -5.43 -13.01
N MET A 100 -21.42 -6.63 -12.44
CA MET A 100 -21.53 -6.79 -10.99
C MET A 100 -20.35 -6.08 -10.32
N SER A 101 -20.62 -5.29 -9.28
CA SER A 101 -19.59 -4.54 -8.56
C SER A 101 -18.71 -5.43 -7.69
N PHE A 102 -19.27 -6.55 -7.24
CA PHE A 102 -18.71 -7.44 -6.21
C PHE A 102 -18.21 -6.71 -4.95
N ARG A 103 -18.70 -5.49 -4.68
CA ARG A 103 -18.18 -4.58 -3.64
C ARG A 103 -18.02 -5.27 -2.29
N LYS A 104 -19.04 -6.02 -1.87
CA LYS A 104 -19.03 -6.78 -0.60
C LYS A 104 -17.90 -7.82 -0.55
N LYS A 105 -17.77 -8.63 -1.60
CA LYS A 105 -16.78 -9.72 -1.66
C LYS A 105 -15.35 -9.18 -1.77
N ILE A 106 -15.15 -8.09 -2.52
CA ILE A 106 -13.86 -7.40 -2.61
C ILE A 106 -13.47 -6.85 -1.25
N PHE A 107 -14.39 -6.18 -0.56
CA PHE A 107 -14.12 -5.62 0.77
C PHE A 107 -13.82 -6.69 1.83
N GLU A 108 -14.51 -7.84 1.77
CA GLU A 108 -14.19 -9.00 2.61
C GLU A 108 -12.77 -9.50 2.37
N ALA A 109 -12.38 -9.66 1.10
CA ALA A 109 -11.01 -10.04 0.74
C ALA A 109 -9.97 -9.00 1.17
N GLU A 110 -10.30 -7.70 1.09
CA GLU A 110 -9.45 -6.64 1.63
C GLU A 110 -9.28 -6.77 3.14
N CYS A 111 -10.36 -6.98 3.89
CA CYS A 111 -10.28 -7.18 5.33
C CYS A 111 -9.35 -8.35 5.68
N ASP A 112 -9.52 -9.49 5.01
CA ASP A 112 -8.71 -10.69 5.25
C ASP A 112 -7.23 -10.46 4.91
N LEU A 113 -6.95 -9.74 3.82
CA LEU A 113 -5.59 -9.33 3.45
C LEU A 113 -4.95 -8.43 4.50
N ILE A 114 -5.69 -7.43 4.99
CA ILE A 114 -5.18 -6.47 5.97
C ILE A 114 -4.95 -7.11 7.34
N GLU A 115 -5.76 -8.09 7.73
CA GLU A 115 -5.53 -8.89 8.94
C GLU A 115 -4.18 -9.64 8.85
N ILE A 116 -3.86 -10.23 7.69
CA ILE A 116 -2.54 -10.88 7.48
C ILE A 116 -1.41 -9.84 7.48
N PHE A 117 -1.62 -8.66 6.89
CA PHE A 117 -0.64 -7.58 6.92
C PHE A 117 -0.33 -7.12 8.35
N GLU A 118 -1.32 -7.06 9.22
CA GLU A 118 -1.10 -6.72 10.63
C GLU A 118 -0.19 -7.75 11.32
N ASP A 119 -0.43 -9.05 11.10
CA ASP A 119 0.44 -10.14 11.60
C ASP A 119 1.88 -10.00 11.08
N ILE A 120 2.03 -9.61 9.80
CA ILE A 120 3.34 -9.35 9.17
C ILE A 120 4.05 -8.19 9.86
N MET A 121 3.37 -7.06 10.05
CA MET A 121 3.97 -5.88 10.67
C MET A 121 4.27 -6.09 12.16
N ASP A 122 3.45 -6.88 12.86
CA ASP A 122 3.71 -7.26 14.24
C ASP A 122 4.96 -8.13 14.37
N PHE A 123 5.27 -8.97 13.37
CA PHE A 123 6.50 -9.74 13.29
C PHE A 123 7.72 -8.91 12.84
N LEU A 124 7.58 -8.09 11.79
CA LEU A 124 8.71 -7.36 11.20
C LEU A 124 9.20 -6.19 12.05
N VAL A 125 8.31 -5.54 12.81
CA VAL A 125 8.63 -4.35 13.60
C VAL A 125 8.07 -4.49 15.02
N PRO A 126 8.51 -5.47 15.83
CA PRO A 126 7.88 -5.80 17.12
C PRO A 126 7.93 -4.62 18.11
N ARG A 127 6.84 -4.42 18.89
CA ARG A 127 6.71 -3.32 19.87
C ARG A 127 7.56 -3.51 21.13
N HIS A 128 7.74 -4.75 21.57
CA HIS A 128 8.26 -5.08 22.91
C HIS A 128 9.23 -6.27 22.93
N SER A 129 9.79 -6.67 21.78
CA SER A 129 10.63 -7.87 21.67
C SER A 129 12.00 -7.55 21.09
N ASP A 130 13.06 -8.07 21.73
CA ASP A 130 14.43 -8.13 21.19
C ASP A 130 14.61 -9.24 20.13
N ALA A 131 13.53 -9.98 19.81
CA ALA A 131 13.57 -11.00 18.78
C ALA A 131 13.82 -10.35 17.43
N ASP A 132 15.04 -10.57 16.93
CA ASP A 132 15.49 -10.11 15.63
C ASP A 132 14.77 -10.91 14.52
N PRO A 133 13.86 -10.31 13.73
CA PRO A 133 13.11 -11.00 12.69
C PRO A 133 14.04 -11.60 11.61
N PHE A 134 15.28 -11.11 11.51
CA PHE A 134 16.31 -11.62 10.62
C PHE A 134 16.87 -12.98 11.06
N LYS A 135 16.63 -13.40 12.31
CA LYS A 135 17.05 -14.72 12.83
C LYS A 135 16.01 -15.82 12.63
N ALA A 136 14.82 -15.49 12.11
CA ALA A 136 13.73 -16.44 11.89
C ALA A 136 13.10 -16.31 10.49
N PRO A 137 13.87 -16.52 9.39
CA PRO A 137 13.37 -16.40 8.02
C PRO A 137 12.21 -17.37 7.72
N ASP A 138 12.17 -18.53 8.38
CA ASP A 138 11.08 -19.51 8.26
C ASP A 138 9.71 -18.94 8.66
N GLN A 139 9.67 -18.04 9.65
CA GLN A 139 8.43 -17.43 10.11
C GLN A 139 7.88 -16.43 9.09
N VAL A 140 8.77 -15.70 8.41
CA VAL A 140 8.40 -14.82 7.30
C VAL A 140 7.93 -15.62 6.10
N LEU A 141 8.61 -16.71 5.77
CA LEU A 141 8.17 -17.62 4.70
C LEU A 141 6.79 -18.21 4.99
N LYS A 142 6.47 -18.50 6.26
CA LYS A 142 5.12 -18.95 6.65
C LYS A 142 4.07 -17.87 6.38
N LEU A 143 4.35 -16.61 6.71
CA LEU A 143 3.44 -15.48 6.43
C LEU A 143 3.31 -15.21 4.93
N TYR A 144 4.42 -15.26 4.19
CA TYR A 144 4.43 -15.18 2.73
C TYR A 144 3.57 -16.28 2.09
N ARG A 145 3.75 -17.55 2.51
CA ARG A 145 2.94 -18.68 2.03
C ARG A 145 1.46 -18.51 2.37
N ARG A 146 1.13 -17.92 3.52
CA ARG A 146 -0.26 -17.61 3.90
C ARG A 146 -0.88 -16.58 2.95
N LEU A 147 -0.14 -15.54 2.55
CA LEU A 147 -0.59 -14.61 1.51
C LEU A 147 -0.79 -15.34 0.18
N ILE A 148 0.18 -16.15 -0.26
CA ILE A 148 0.05 -16.89 -1.52
C ILE A 148 -1.16 -17.83 -1.49
N ALA A 149 -1.42 -18.52 -0.37
CA ALA A 149 -2.61 -19.33 -0.18
C ALA A 149 -3.90 -18.50 -0.26
N LEU A 150 -3.93 -17.31 0.36
CA LEU A 150 -5.05 -16.38 0.22
C LEU A 150 -5.28 -16.03 -1.26
N LYS A 151 -4.22 -15.68 -2.01
CA LYS A 151 -4.31 -15.36 -3.45
C LYS A 151 -4.98 -16.48 -4.25
N TYR A 152 -4.61 -17.74 -3.99
CA TYR A 152 -5.19 -18.89 -4.69
C TYR A 152 -6.60 -19.26 -4.23
N SER A 153 -7.03 -18.84 -3.03
CA SER A 153 -8.41 -19.03 -2.55
C SER A 153 -9.39 -17.97 -3.05
N LEU A 154 -8.92 -16.92 -3.75
CA LEU A 154 -9.79 -15.86 -4.22
C LEU A 154 -10.78 -16.37 -5.27
N PRO A 155 -12.03 -15.86 -5.24
CA PRO A 155 -13.02 -16.17 -6.28
C PRO A 155 -12.55 -15.79 -7.68
N GLU A 156 -13.08 -16.45 -8.71
CA GLU A 156 -12.71 -16.26 -10.12
C GLU A 156 -12.81 -14.80 -10.59
N PHE A 157 -13.87 -14.06 -10.21
CA PHE A 157 -14.05 -12.65 -10.56
C PHE A 157 -12.98 -11.72 -9.95
N LEU A 158 -12.32 -12.21 -8.90
CA LEU A 158 -11.23 -11.55 -8.20
C LEU A 158 -9.87 -12.11 -8.62
N GLN A 159 -9.76 -12.97 -9.63
CA GLN A 159 -8.46 -13.37 -10.18
C GLN A 159 -7.90 -12.24 -11.05
N ALA A 160 -6.60 -11.94 -10.91
CA ALA A 160 -5.94 -10.79 -11.53
C ALA A 160 -6.07 -10.76 -13.07
N GLU A 161 -6.14 -11.93 -13.68
CA GLU A 161 -6.19 -12.12 -15.14
C GLU A 161 -7.59 -11.84 -15.71
N SER A 162 -8.63 -11.95 -14.89
CA SER A 162 -10.04 -11.91 -15.31
C SER A 162 -10.75 -10.63 -14.89
N SER A 163 -10.14 -9.82 -14.00
CA SER A 163 -10.82 -8.69 -13.39
C SER A 163 -10.47 -7.37 -14.05
N THR A 164 -11.49 -6.66 -14.52
CA THR A 164 -11.39 -5.29 -15.05
C THR A 164 -11.89 -4.25 -14.06
N LEU A 165 -12.54 -4.66 -12.96
CA LEU A 165 -13.14 -3.74 -11.99
C LEU A 165 -12.09 -2.86 -11.30
N PRO A 166 -12.34 -1.54 -11.13
CA PRO A 166 -11.40 -0.63 -10.48
C PRO A 166 -10.99 -1.11 -9.07
N ALA A 167 -11.96 -1.55 -8.28
CA ALA A 167 -11.73 -2.01 -6.91
C ALA A 167 -10.91 -3.32 -6.86
N ALA A 168 -11.09 -4.22 -7.84
CA ALA A 168 -10.31 -5.45 -7.92
C ALA A 168 -8.87 -5.18 -8.36
N LEU A 169 -8.67 -4.28 -9.32
CA LEU A 169 -7.32 -3.84 -9.73
C LEU A 169 -6.60 -3.16 -8.55
N GLN A 170 -7.29 -2.30 -7.81
CA GLN A 170 -6.75 -1.67 -6.61
C GLN A 170 -6.41 -2.68 -5.51
N PHE A 171 -7.26 -3.70 -5.30
CA PHE A 171 -6.99 -4.80 -4.38
C PHE A 171 -5.66 -5.49 -4.73
N TYR A 172 -5.41 -5.81 -6.00
CA TYR A 172 -4.14 -6.43 -6.42
C TYR A 172 -2.92 -5.55 -6.24
N VAL A 173 -3.04 -4.25 -6.51
CA VAL A 173 -1.96 -3.29 -6.22
C VAL A 173 -1.58 -3.34 -4.74
N ASN A 174 -2.57 -3.37 -3.84
CA ASN A 174 -2.32 -3.48 -2.40
C ASN A 174 -1.73 -4.85 -2.01
N PHE A 175 -2.25 -5.93 -2.62
CA PHE A 175 -1.80 -7.28 -2.37
C PHE A 175 -0.30 -7.43 -2.65
N ASP A 176 0.14 -6.99 -3.83
CA ASP A 176 1.54 -7.10 -4.23
C ASP A 176 2.43 -6.14 -3.45
N LEU A 177 1.93 -4.96 -3.03
CA LEU A 177 2.66 -4.08 -2.13
C LEU A 177 2.92 -4.74 -0.77
N ILE A 178 1.96 -5.50 -0.25
CA ILE A 178 2.13 -6.27 0.99
C ILE A 178 3.18 -7.38 0.77
N LEU A 179 3.12 -8.12 -0.35
CA LEU A 179 4.14 -9.11 -0.68
C LEU A 179 5.54 -8.49 -0.79
N MET A 180 5.67 -7.33 -1.43
CA MET A 180 6.94 -6.60 -1.48
C MET A 180 7.41 -6.19 -0.08
N SER A 181 6.50 -5.78 0.80
CA SER A 181 6.82 -5.36 2.17
C SER A 181 7.33 -6.52 3.03
N VAL A 182 6.77 -7.71 2.86
CA VAL A 182 7.26 -8.97 3.49
C VAL A 182 8.69 -9.31 3.06
N LEU A 183 8.99 -9.16 1.78
CA LEU A 183 10.29 -9.53 1.22
C LEU A 183 11.38 -8.49 1.47
N ARG A 184 11.00 -7.22 1.67
CA ARG A 184 11.90 -6.07 1.73
C ARG A 184 13.06 -6.20 2.72
N PRO A 185 12.84 -6.64 3.97
CA PRO A 185 13.94 -6.80 4.92
C PRO A 185 14.99 -7.81 4.45
N PHE A 186 14.61 -8.77 3.60
CA PHE A 186 15.44 -9.93 3.26
C PHE A 186 16.15 -9.81 1.91
N TYR A 187 16.25 -8.63 1.31
CA TYR A 187 16.86 -8.47 -0.03
C TYR A 187 18.33 -8.90 -0.12
N ASP A 188 19.08 -8.80 0.98
CA ASP A 188 20.49 -9.22 1.03
C ASP A 188 20.64 -10.69 1.48
N VAL A 189 19.54 -11.39 1.74
CA VAL A 189 19.54 -12.81 2.14
C VAL A 189 19.59 -13.68 0.89
N ALA A 190 20.53 -14.62 0.88
CA ALA A 190 20.70 -15.52 -0.24
C ALA A 190 19.52 -16.51 -0.39
N LYS A 191 19.25 -16.92 -1.63
CA LYS A 191 18.11 -17.76 -2.00
C LYS A 191 18.04 -19.08 -1.20
N ASP A 192 19.19 -19.69 -0.95
CA ASP A 192 19.33 -20.92 -0.15
C ASP A 192 18.95 -20.70 1.33
N GLN A 193 19.22 -19.51 1.86
CA GLN A 193 18.90 -19.12 3.23
C GLN A 193 17.45 -18.64 3.39
N PHE A 194 16.76 -18.32 2.30
CA PHE A 194 15.36 -17.88 2.28
C PHE A 194 14.44 -18.90 1.60
N GLY A 195 14.61 -20.19 1.94
CA GLY A 195 13.68 -21.25 1.54
C GLY A 195 13.57 -21.48 0.03
N GLY A 196 14.61 -21.16 -0.74
CA GLY A 196 14.65 -21.30 -2.18
C GLY A 196 14.02 -20.14 -2.96
N LEU A 197 13.56 -19.08 -2.28
CA LEU A 197 13.02 -17.87 -2.89
C LEU A 197 14.09 -16.77 -2.87
N ASP A 198 14.27 -16.03 -3.96
CA ASP A 198 15.13 -14.84 -4.01
C ASP A 198 14.28 -13.61 -3.66
N PRO A 199 14.42 -13.02 -2.45
CA PRO A 199 13.54 -11.93 -2.01
C PRO A 199 13.66 -10.70 -2.89
N LYS A 200 14.87 -10.42 -3.40
CA LYS A 200 15.15 -9.25 -4.23
C LYS A 200 14.50 -9.41 -5.61
N ALA A 201 14.76 -10.51 -6.30
CA ALA A 201 14.19 -10.79 -7.61
C ALA A 201 12.66 -10.94 -7.56
N THR A 202 12.14 -11.66 -6.56
CA THR A 202 10.69 -11.82 -6.39
C THR A 202 10.00 -10.49 -6.10
N SER A 203 10.62 -9.60 -5.31
CA SER A 203 10.09 -8.24 -5.10
C SER A 203 10.09 -7.40 -6.37
N GLN A 204 11.09 -7.52 -7.25
CA GLN A 204 11.09 -6.83 -8.54
C GLN A 204 9.98 -7.35 -9.45
N PHE A 205 9.72 -8.66 -9.46
CA PHE A 205 8.58 -9.24 -10.17
C PHE A 205 7.25 -8.61 -9.71
N TYR A 206 7.03 -8.47 -8.39
CA TYR A 206 5.83 -7.81 -7.88
C TYR A 206 5.75 -6.32 -8.26
N ALA A 207 6.87 -5.60 -8.27
CA ALA A 207 6.88 -4.22 -8.77
C ALA A 207 6.42 -4.13 -10.23
N SER A 208 6.89 -5.05 -11.09
CA SER A 208 6.46 -5.13 -12.48
C SER A 208 4.98 -5.52 -12.62
N HIS A 209 4.50 -6.44 -11.79
CA HIS A 209 3.08 -6.82 -11.76
C HIS A 209 2.19 -5.65 -11.33
N ILE A 210 2.53 -4.94 -10.23
CA ILE A 210 1.84 -3.71 -9.81
C ILE A 210 1.76 -2.72 -10.96
N MET A 211 2.88 -2.46 -11.63
CA MET A 211 2.88 -1.52 -12.75
C MET A 211 2.02 -1.99 -13.91
N SER A 212 1.99 -3.30 -14.21
CA SER A 212 1.09 -3.86 -15.21
C SER A 212 -0.38 -3.68 -14.82
N THR A 213 -0.74 -3.95 -13.56
CA THR A 213 -2.10 -3.76 -13.02
C THR A 213 -2.54 -2.30 -13.10
N ILE A 214 -1.69 -1.35 -12.68
CA ILE A 214 -1.99 0.09 -12.78
C ILE A 214 -2.05 0.53 -14.26
N TRP A 215 -1.26 -0.09 -15.14
CA TRP A 215 -1.33 0.19 -16.58
C TRP A 215 -2.65 -0.29 -17.20
N THR A 216 -3.13 -1.47 -16.81
CA THR A 216 -4.47 -1.95 -17.17
C THR A 216 -5.55 -1.00 -16.62
N PHE A 217 -5.42 -0.57 -15.36
CA PHE A 217 -6.30 0.44 -14.79
C PHE A 217 -6.29 1.71 -15.66
N ARG A 218 -5.12 2.24 -16.01
CA ARG A 218 -4.97 3.43 -16.87
C ARG A 218 -5.57 3.24 -18.27
N ALA A 219 -5.53 2.02 -18.81
CA ALA A 219 -6.09 1.74 -20.13
C ALA A 219 -7.63 1.73 -20.12
N LEU A 220 -8.22 1.28 -19.01
CA LEU A 220 -9.67 1.18 -18.83
C LEU A 220 -10.29 2.45 -18.20
N TYR A 221 -9.48 3.16 -17.40
CA TYR A 221 -9.87 4.26 -16.52
C TYR A 221 -8.83 5.38 -16.56
N THR A 222 -9.24 6.59 -16.21
CA THR A 222 -8.28 7.69 -16.08
C THR A 222 -7.52 7.61 -14.76
N VAL A 223 -6.19 7.60 -14.80
CA VAL A 223 -5.36 7.66 -13.58
C VAL A 223 -5.28 9.08 -13.00
N ARG A 224 -5.62 10.11 -13.78
CA ARG A 224 -5.44 11.53 -13.40
C ARG A 224 -6.16 11.93 -12.12
N HIS A 225 -7.20 11.20 -11.75
CA HIS A 225 -8.04 11.45 -10.58
C HIS A 225 -7.75 10.50 -9.40
N GLU A 226 -6.82 9.55 -9.58
CA GLU A 226 -6.61 8.45 -8.66
C GLU A 226 -5.30 8.62 -7.88
N PHE A 227 -5.34 9.50 -6.87
CA PHE A 227 -4.17 9.83 -6.06
C PHE A 227 -3.55 8.59 -5.37
N LEU A 228 -4.37 7.56 -5.09
CA LEU A 228 -3.97 6.33 -4.42
C LEU A 228 -2.85 5.58 -5.16
N HIS A 229 -2.71 5.75 -6.47
CA HIS A 229 -1.64 5.12 -7.26
C HIS A 229 -0.27 5.82 -7.13
N THR A 230 -0.22 7.01 -6.53
CA THR A 230 1.03 7.77 -6.37
C THR A 230 2.08 6.98 -5.57
N LEU A 231 1.70 6.48 -4.39
CA LEU A 231 2.60 5.73 -3.52
C LEU A 231 3.04 4.38 -4.14
N PRO A 232 2.15 3.54 -4.70
CA PRO A 232 2.53 2.35 -5.45
C PRO A 232 3.54 2.63 -6.59
N CYS A 233 3.27 3.65 -7.42
CA CYS A 233 4.18 4.05 -8.50
C CYS A 233 5.55 4.46 -7.95
N SER A 234 5.56 5.20 -6.84
CA SER A 234 6.79 5.61 -6.17
C SER A 234 7.61 4.40 -5.71
N VAL A 235 6.98 3.48 -4.97
CA VAL A 235 7.61 2.26 -4.46
C VAL A 235 8.19 1.43 -5.60
N CYS A 236 7.44 1.25 -6.70
CA CYS A 236 7.90 0.49 -7.86
C CYS A 236 9.09 1.17 -8.56
N ALA A 237 9.03 2.49 -8.79
CA ALA A 237 10.12 3.22 -9.41
C ALA A 237 11.42 3.12 -8.60
N PHE A 238 11.35 3.36 -7.29
CA PHE A 238 12.51 3.23 -6.41
C PHE A 238 12.98 1.79 -6.23
N ARG A 239 12.09 0.81 -6.39
CA ARG A 239 12.49 -0.60 -6.31
C ARG A 239 13.45 -0.99 -7.43
N VAL A 240 13.19 -0.50 -8.65
CA VAL A 240 13.92 -0.90 -9.85
C VAL A 240 15.00 0.08 -10.28
N VAL A 241 15.10 1.26 -9.64
CA VAL A 241 16.02 2.32 -10.08
C VAL A 241 17.48 1.88 -10.07
N ASP A 242 17.91 1.10 -9.07
CA ASP A 242 19.31 0.62 -8.96
C ASP A 242 19.60 -0.53 -9.92
N ASP A 243 18.61 -1.38 -10.15
CA ASP A 243 18.76 -2.58 -10.97
C ASP A 243 18.30 -2.32 -12.42
N ARG A 244 18.19 -1.06 -12.85
CA ARG A 244 17.62 -0.71 -14.15
C ARG A 244 18.43 -1.24 -15.33
N ASN A 245 19.74 -1.39 -15.16
CA ASN A 245 20.60 -1.98 -16.19
C ASN A 245 20.53 -3.52 -16.21
N SER A 246 19.77 -4.13 -15.30
CA SER A 246 19.71 -5.59 -15.13
C SER A 246 18.68 -6.25 -16.06
N GLY A 247 17.81 -5.49 -16.73
CA GLY A 247 16.85 -6.07 -17.67
C GLY A 247 15.81 -5.09 -18.23
N PRO A 248 15.17 -5.45 -19.36
CA PRO A 248 14.14 -4.63 -20.01
C PRO A 248 12.90 -4.43 -19.12
N MET A 249 12.57 -5.41 -18.28
CA MET A 249 11.42 -5.35 -17.38
C MET A 249 11.56 -4.24 -16.32
N GLN A 250 12.77 -4.06 -15.77
CA GLN A 250 13.06 -2.99 -14.80
C GLN A 250 13.00 -1.61 -15.46
N VAL A 251 13.51 -1.48 -16.70
CA VAL A 251 13.39 -0.25 -17.50
C VAL A 251 11.93 0.11 -17.75
N GLU A 252 11.13 -0.86 -18.18
CA GLU A 252 9.71 -0.67 -18.46
C GLU A 252 8.93 -0.30 -17.19
N THR A 253 9.19 -0.98 -16.08
CA THR A 253 8.58 -0.69 -14.77
C THR A 253 8.87 0.76 -14.35
N PHE A 254 10.12 1.20 -14.48
CA PHE A 254 10.52 2.58 -14.18
C PHE A 254 9.81 3.60 -15.10
N MET A 255 9.81 3.34 -16.41
CA MET A 255 9.20 4.21 -17.41
C MET A 255 7.71 4.39 -17.16
N LYS A 256 6.97 3.29 -16.97
CA LYS A 256 5.52 3.31 -16.66
C LYS A 256 5.24 4.12 -15.41
N ALA A 257 6.03 3.94 -14.35
CA ALA A 257 5.86 4.67 -13.10
C ALA A 257 6.05 6.18 -13.29
N CYS A 258 7.09 6.62 -14.00
CA CYS A 258 7.30 8.04 -14.31
C CYS A 258 6.16 8.63 -15.14
N GLN A 259 5.66 7.89 -16.14
CA GLN A 259 4.54 8.34 -16.97
C GLN A 259 3.25 8.49 -16.16
N LEU A 260 2.92 7.52 -15.32
CA LEU A 260 1.74 7.58 -14.44
C LEU A 260 1.83 8.73 -13.44
N LEU A 261 3.01 8.94 -12.82
CA LEU A 261 3.24 10.07 -11.92
C LEU A 261 3.08 11.42 -12.65
N ASN A 262 3.57 11.52 -13.89
CA ASN A 262 3.41 12.72 -14.72
C ASN A 262 1.95 12.97 -15.12
N GLU A 263 1.14 11.94 -15.32
CA GLU A 263 -0.29 12.13 -15.56
C GLU A 263 -1.04 12.58 -14.29
N MET A 264 -0.68 12.03 -13.13
CA MET A 264 -1.30 12.40 -11.85
C MET A 264 -0.88 13.80 -11.36
N MET A 265 0.30 14.29 -11.75
CA MET A 265 0.77 15.61 -11.30
C MET A 265 -0.08 16.77 -11.82
N GLU A 266 -0.89 16.56 -12.87
CA GLU A 266 -1.87 17.54 -13.36
C GLU A 266 -2.87 17.96 -12.26
N ARG A 267 -3.12 17.08 -11.28
CA ARG A 267 -4.13 17.31 -10.22
C ARG A 267 -3.59 17.23 -8.80
N PHE A 268 -2.48 16.54 -8.59
CA PHE A 268 -1.95 16.28 -7.26
C PHE A 268 -0.52 16.76 -7.12
N ARG A 269 -0.19 17.29 -5.94
CA ARG A 269 1.17 17.74 -5.63
C ARG A 269 2.13 16.58 -5.32
N LEU A 270 1.65 15.51 -4.70
CA LEU A 270 2.52 14.40 -4.27
C LEU A 270 3.30 13.76 -5.43
N PRO A 271 2.73 13.51 -6.63
CA PRO A 271 3.49 13.05 -7.79
C PRO A 271 4.63 13.99 -8.23
N VAL A 272 4.44 15.31 -8.10
CA VAL A 272 5.48 16.33 -8.38
C VAL A 272 6.70 16.10 -7.50
N ASP A 273 6.47 15.98 -6.19
CA ASP A 273 7.52 15.74 -5.19
C ASP A 273 8.26 14.42 -5.46
N VAL A 274 7.52 13.37 -5.82
CA VAL A 274 8.09 12.05 -6.14
C VAL A 274 8.97 12.13 -7.37
N LEU A 275 8.52 12.77 -8.46
CA LEU A 275 9.32 12.92 -9.68
C LEU A 275 10.59 13.75 -9.45
N ALA A 276 10.50 14.83 -8.67
CA ALA A 276 11.67 15.62 -8.26
C ALA A 276 12.68 14.78 -7.46
N PHE A 277 12.18 13.92 -6.57
CA PHE A 277 13.01 13.03 -5.77
C PHE A 277 13.66 11.94 -6.63
N LEU A 278 12.93 11.34 -7.57
CA LEU A 278 13.47 10.39 -8.55
C LEU A 278 14.57 11.03 -9.42
N LYS A 279 14.35 12.26 -9.90
CA LYS A 279 15.36 13.04 -10.66
C LYS A 279 16.65 13.20 -9.85
N THR A 280 16.52 13.56 -8.57
CA THR A 280 17.66 13.71 -7.66
C THR A 280 18.38 12.37 -7.44
N ALA A 281 17.63 11.29 -7.21
CA ALA A 281 18.20 9.96 -7.02
C ALA A 281 18.98 9.48 -8.27
N LEU A 282 18.45 9.70 -9.47
CA LEU A 282 19.12 9.37 -10.73
C LEU A 282 20.41 10.15 -10.94
N LYS A 283 20.40 11.46 -10.65
CA LYS A 283 21.60 12.32 -10.72
C LYS A 283 22.69 11.83 -9.77
N ASN A 284 22.32 11.57 -8.52
CA ASN A 284 23.26 11.11 -7.49
C ASN A 284 23.89 9.76 -7.84
N ARG A 285 23.13 8.88 -8.51
CA ARG A 285 23.56 7.52 -8.87
C ARG A 285 24.20 7.43 -10.27
N ARG A 286 24.27 8.54 -11.02
CA ARG A 286 24.83 8.62 -12.38
C ARG A 286 24.18 7.62 -13.37
N ILE A 287 22.87 7.45 -13.25
CA ILE A 287 22.12 6.43 -14.00
C ILE A 287 21.52 7.03 -15.29
N ILE A 288 21.84 6.46 -16.47
CA ILE A 288 21.50 6.99 -17.82
C ILE A 288 20.02 6.85 -18.16
N GLN A 289 19.25 7.94 -18.13
CA GLN A 289 17.79 7.95 -18.28
C GLN A 289 17.29 7.36 -19.63
N PRO A 290 16.21 6.56 -19.63
CA PRO A 290 15.52 6.19 -20.87
C PRO A 290 14.99 7.43 -21.57
N SER A 291 15.17 7.51 -22.89
CA SER A 291 14.75 8.65 -23.72
C SER A 291 13.28 9.04 -23.53
N SER A 292 12.40 8.08 -23.28
CA SER A 292 10.96 8.29 -23.01
C SER A 292 10.65 8.96 -21.65
N THR A 293 11.60 8.97 -20.72
CA THR A 293 11.46 9.61 -19.38
C THR A 293 12.23 10.92 -19.26
N VAL A 294 13.13 11.20 -20.20
CA VAL A 294 13.97 12.41 -20.22
C VAL A 294 13.09 13.66 -20.21
N GLY A 295 12.12 13.78 -21.13
CA GLY A 295 11.23 14.94 -21.17
C GLY A 295 10.41 15.15 -19.89
N ILE A 296 10.00 14.06 -19.22
CA ILE A 296 9.25 14.11 -17.95
C ILE A 296 10.16 14.60 -16.82
N LEU A 297 11.37 14.04 -16.72
CA LEU A 297 12.29 14.32 -15.62
C LEU A 297 13.11 15.60 -15.84
N GLU A 298 13.25 16.08 -17.07
CA GLU A 298 13.97 17.31 -17.42
C GLU A 298 13.10 18.57 -17.37
N ALA A 299 11.77 18.43 -17.45
CA ALA A 299 10.85 19.53 -17.22
C ALA A 299 11.18 20.28 -15.92
N GLU A 300 10.90 21.59 -15.90
CA GLU A 300 10.96 22.41 -14.69
C GLU A 300 9.89 21.93 -13.71
N ILE A 301 10.23 20.89 -12.96
CA ILE A 301 9.49 20.45 -11.79
C ILE A 301 9.91 21.40 -10.68
N GLU A 302 9.00 22.28 -10.23
CA GLU A 302 9.25 23.21 -9.12
C GLU A 302 9.93 22.48 -7.96
N ALA A 303 11.00 23.07 -7.43
CA ALA A 303 11.73 22.49 -6.32
C ALA A 303 10.77 22.29 -5.13
N PRO A 304 10.77 21.12 -4.48
CA PRO A 304 9.79 20.80 -3.46
C PRO A 304 9.90 21.78 -2.29
N GLY A 305 8.84 22.55 -2.03
CA GLY A 305 8.62 23.16 -0.72
C GLY A 305 8.54 22.07 0.37
N LEU A 306 8.67 22.45 1.65
CA LEU A 306 8.66 21.54 2.80
C LEU A 306 7.41 20.65 2.83
N THR A 307 7.52 19.42 2.32
CA THR A 307 6.43 18.43 2.31
C THR A 307 6.69 17.26 3.25
N MET A 308 5.66 16.44 3.50
CA MET A 308 5.71 15.26 4.38
C MET A 308 6.87 14.31 4.03
N MET A 309 7.22 14.21 2.75
CA MET A 309 8.40 13.47 2.28
C MET A 309 9.70 14.07 2.82
N GLN A 310 9.86 15.40 2.88
CA GLN A 310 11.07 16.03 3.46
C GLN A 310 11.19 15.83 4.97
N TYR A 311 10.09 15.82 5.74
CA TYR A 311 10.17 15.47 7.17
C TYR A 311 10.63 14.03 7.38
N THR A 312 10.17 13.13 6.53
CA THR A 312 10.52 11.71 6.57
C THR A 312 11.98 11.49 6.14
N VAL A 313 12.42 12.20 5.10
CA VAL A 313 13.77 12.11 4.51
C VAL A 313 14.84 12.88 5.31
N ALA A 314 14.54 14.06 5.86
CA ALA A 314 15.49 14.87 6.62
C ALA A 314 15.75 14.32 8.04
N ALA A 315 14.74 13.70 8.67
CA ALA A 315 14.93 12.97 9.93
C ALA A 315 15.83 11.75 9.73
N ALA A 316 15.58 10.95 8.67
CA ALA A 316 16.39 9.78 8.33
C ALA A 316 17.86 10.15 8.00
N ALA A 317 18.09 11.25 7.27
CA ALA A 317 19.46 11.71 6.95
C ALA A 317 20.26 12.17 8.18
N LYS A 318 19.58 12.66 9.24
CA LYS A 318 20.21 13.11 10.48
C LYS A 318 20.55 11.94 11.41
N GLU A 319 19.69 10.93 11.49
CA GLU A 319 19.91 9.70 12.29
C GLU A 319 21.00 8.80 11.71
N GLN A 320 21.13 8.73 10.37
CA GLN A 320 22.17 7.93 9.72
C GLN A 320 23.58 8.50 9.90
N LYS A 321 23.70 9.83 10.05
CA LYS A 321 24.96 10.52 10.40
C LYS A 321 25.43 10.20 11.82
N ALA A 322 24.50 9.83 12.71
CA ALA A 322 24.80 9.39 14.07
C ALA A 322 25.22 7.91 14.11
N HIS A 323 24.63 7.04 13.29
CA HIS A 323 24.96 5.59 13.22
C HIS A 323 26.23 5.27 12.40
N SER A 324 26.55 6.04 11.37
CA SER A 324 27.80 5.86 10.59
C SER A 324 29.06 6.28 11.34
N ARG A 325 28.92 7.00 12.46
CA ARG A 325 30.03 7.30 13.37
C ARG A 325 30.36 6.13 14.31
N SER A 326 29.57 5.05 14.35
CA SER A 326 29.79 3.92 15.28
C SER A 326 30.08 2.55 14.64
N ARG A 327 30.19 2.42 13.31
CA ARG A 327 30.56 1.16 12.64
C ARG A 327 31.60 1.33 11.51
N ASP A 328 32.41 0.28 11.39
CA ASP A 328 33.60 0.13 10.55
C ASP A 328 33.35 0.46 9.05
N PRO A 329 34.26 1.17 8.35
CA PRO A 329 33.96 1.91 7.11
C PRO A 329 33.91 1.05 5.83
N LYS A 330 33.68 -0.27 5.93
CA LYS A 330 33.75 -1.20 4.78
C LYS A 330 32.41 -1.74 4.27
N GLN A 331 31.26 -1.29 4.78
CA GLN A 331 29.95 -1.62 4.23
C GLN A 331 29.27 -0.39 3.63
N VAL A 332 29.36 -0.25 2.29
CA VAL A 332 28.55 0.71 1.53
C VAL A 332 27.16 0.09 1.37
N ARG A 333 26.21 0.50 2.23
CA ARG A 333 24.80 0.08 2.17
C ARG A 333 24.06 0.85 1.07
N ILE A 334 23.37 0.13 0.18
CA ILE A 334 22.57 0.69 -0.91
C ILE A 334 21.21 1.11 -0.33
N LEU A 335 20.85 2.39 -0.49
CA LEU A 335 19.65 3.00 0.10
C LEU A 335 18.38 2.74 -0.73
N THR A 336 17.36 2.17 -0.10
CA THR A 336 15.98 2.08 -0.59
C THR A 336 15.09 3.13 0.09
N VAL A 337 13.89 3.39 -0.46
CA VAL A 337 12.89 4.32 0.14
C VAL A 337 12.54 3.96 1.58
N SER A 338 12.72 2.72 2.02
CA SER A 338 12.47 2.30 3.41
C SER A 338 13.61 2.64 4.37
N ASP A 339 14.84 2.75 3.86
CA ASP A 339 15.97 3.28 4.64
C ASP A 339 15.83 4.77 4.93
N MET A 340 14.85 5.43 4.28
CA MET A 340 14.51 6.84 4.43
C MET A 340 13.26 7.08 5.28
N ILE A 341 12.63 6.03 5.84
CA ILE A 341 11.28 6.08 6.44
C ILE A 341 11.24 5.62 7.92
N VAL A 342 12.33 5.09 8.48
CA VAL A 342 12.44 4.79 9.92
C VAL A 342 12.62 6.11 10.67
N SER A 343 11.57 6.62 11.30
CA SER A 343 11.70 7.59 12.39
C SER A 343 11.39 6.85 13.68
N LYS A 344 12.31 6.88 14.64
CA LYS A 344 11.95 6.61 16.04
C LYS A 344 11.05 7.75 16.52
N GLU A 345 10.05 7.42 17.33
CA GLU A 345 9.24 8.40 18.06
C GLU A 345 10.17 9.37 18.79
N ILE A 346 10.17 10.63 18.35
CA ILE A 346 10.72 11.72 19.15
C ILE A 346 9.62 12.09 20.13
N GLU A 347 9.81 11.76 21.41
CA GLU A 347 9.07 12.38 22.50
C GLU A 347 9.25 13.89 22.39
N ILE A 348 8.18 14.58 21.98
CA ILE A 348 8.10 16.03 22.09
C ILE A 348 7.57 16.30 23.49
N THR A 349 8.48 16.52 24.45
CA THR A 349 8.16 17.26 25.67
C THR A 349 7.74 18.66 25.26
N LEU A 350 6.47 18.99 25.54
CA LEU A 350 5.93 20.34 25.45
C LEU A 350 6.41 21.10 26.69
N ASP A 351 7.25 22.11 26.49
CA ASP A 351 7.33 23.28 27.38
C ASP A 351 6.41 24.38 26.82
#